data_AF-A0A955P818-F1
#
_entry.id   AF-A0A955P818-F1
#
_cell.length_a   1.000
_cell.length_b   1.000
_cell.length_c   1.000
_cell.angle_alpha   90.00
_cell.angle_beta   90.00
_cell.angle_gamma   90.00
#
_symmetry.space_group_name_H-M   'P 1'
#
loop_
_entity.id
_entity.type
_entity.pdbx_description
1 polymer ?
#
loop_
_entity_poly.entity_id
_entity_poly.type
_entity_poly.pdbx_seq_one_letter_code
_entity_poly.pdbx_strand_id
1 'polypeptide(L)'
;MNNPDEDTAVAQFGKGDKYFGVAMTMVTMPGLPMIGHGQIEGYGEKYGMEFRKAYWDERVDEELVRRHQAEIFPLMRKRYIFAGHENFALYDLTTPEGHVNENVLAYSNRFGDERALIIYNNSFYQTRGTIHTSTEINVGSQEQAHLVRKSLSEALGLKYDSQHFYILHDHKSHMEQLFPGQKIAQEGFYVELNGYQYHAFLGFQEIRDTDGTWWRLHESLNGQAVPSIKQAYMEMLLEPVLAPFENLLYLSAELCRNKRDSKAKASDLEAQIQSNLDRFWEGLESRGYTKVEGALAGEALCESLSLNLPLVEETDIKSTELEELGTPKAVQTASAAHQLCKWVVDSFAPEKEIEDQTWFESLYLDRRIQKVLVDHGLSD
;
A
#
# COMPACT_ATOMS: atom_id res chain seq x y z
N MET A 1 -1.67 -4.93 31.35
CA MET A 1 -0.48 -5.70 30.89
C MET A 1 0.31 -6.17 32.08
N ASN A 2 0.40 -5.30 33.08
CA ASN A 2 0.77 -5.63 34.44
C ASN A 2 -0.20 -4.90 35.39
N ASN A 3 -0.18 -5.31 36.65
CA ASN A 3 -0.64 -4.53 37.79
C ASN A 3 0.54 -4.43 38.80
N PRO A 4 0.41 -3.66 39.90
CA PRO A 4 1.49 -3.51 40.89
C PRO A 4 1.99 -4.82 41.52
N ASP A 5 1.18 -5.88 41.49
CA ASP A 5 1.50 -7.20 42.04
C ASP A 5 2.15 -8.14 41.00
N GLU A 6 2.09 -7.80 39.71
CA GLU A 6 2.66 -8.55 38.59
C GLU A 6 4.04 -8.01 38.17
N ASP A 7 4.79 -8.80 37.41
CA ASP A 7 6.04 -8.35 36.80
C ASP A 7 5.78 -7.23 35.78
N THR A 8 6.77 -6.39 35.50
CA THR A 8 6.62 -5.32 34.49
C THR A 8 6.31 -5.90 33.11
N ALA A 9 5.61 -5.13 32.28
CA ALA A 9 5.27 -5.57 30.93
C ALA A 9 6.51 -5.93 30.10
N VAL A 10 7.63 -5.21 30.31
CA VAL A 10 8.93 -5.51 29.68
C VAL A 10 9.52 -6.83 30.19
N ALA A 11 9.42 -7.12 31.49
CA ALA A 11 9.90 -8.40 32.03
C ALA A 11 9.08 -9.59 31.51
N GLN A 12 7.77 -9.42 31.34
CA GLN A 12 6.88 -10.50 30.89
C GLN A 12 6.93 -10.74 29.37
N PHE A 13 6.95 -9.67 28.58
CA PHE A 13 6.74 -9.73 27.12
C PHE A 13 7.93 -9.22 26.29
N GLY A 14 8.99 -8.75 26.95
CA GLY A 14 10.10 -8.07 26.31
C GLY A 14 9.71 -6.69 25.77
N LYS A 15 10.44 -6.23 24.75
CA LYS A 15 10.23 -4.93 24.08
C LYS A 15 9.90 -5.05 22.59
N GLY A 16 9.80 -6.29 22.11
CA GLY A 16 9.62 -6.61 20.69
C GLY A 16 8.16 -6.82 20.29
N ASP A 17 7.93 -7.58 19.23
CA ASP A 17 6.58 -7.73 18.66
C ASP A 17 5.58 -8.41 19.59
N LYS A 18 6.01 -9.30 20.49
CA LYS A 18 5.12 -9.89 21.49
C LYS A 18 4.53 -8.82 22.41
N TYR A 19 5.36 -7.89 22.88
CA TYR A 19 4.91 -6.77 23.69
C TYR A 19 3.86 -5.94 22.95
N PHE A 20 4.13 -5.55 21.69
CA PHE A 20 3.21 -4.73 20.93
C PHE A 20 1.93 -5.45 20.51
N GLY A 21 1.98 -6.76 20.22
CA GLY A 21 0.79 -7.57 19.96
C GLY A 21 -0.14 -7.66 21.17
N VAL A 22 0.42 -7.82 22.37
CA VAL A 22 -0.36 -7.81 23.62
C VAL A 22 -0.88 -6.42 23.95
N ALA A 23 -0.05 -5.37 23.81
CA ALA A 23 -0.47 -3.99 24.02
C ALA A 23 -1.61 -3.59 23.08
N MET A 24 -1.48 -3.92 21.79
CA MET A 24 -2.51 -3.75 20.77
C MET A 24 -3.80 -4.45 21.20
N THR A 25 -3.72 -5.75 21.57
CA THR A 25 -4.88 -6.53 22.00
C THR A 25 -5.62 -5.88 23.16
N MET A 26 -4.90 -5.40 24.18
CA MET A 26 -5.54 -4.73 25.32
C MET A 26 -6.25 -3.42 24.93
N VAL A 27 -5.67 -2.64 24.01
CA VAL A 27 -6.28 -1.37 23.61
C VAL A 27 -7.40 -1.56 22.59
N THR A 28 -7.53 -2.73 21.95
CA THR A 28 -8.59 -3.00 20.96
C THR A 28 -9.67 -4.00 21.45
N MET A 29 -9.52 -4.57 22.65
CA MET A 29 -10.59 -5.32 23.31
C MET A 29 -11.59 -4.40 24.05
N PRO A 30 -12.86 -4.82 24.20
CA PRO A 30 -13.86 -4.13 25.01
C PRO A 30 -13.43 -3.94 26.47
N GLY A 31 -13.90 -2.85 27.08
CA GLY A 31 -13.53 -2.47 28.45
C GLY A 31 -12.43 -1.40 28.52
N LEU A 32 -11.94 -1.12 29.73
CA LEU A 32 -10.97 -0.05 29.98
C LEU A 32 -9.55 -0.63 30.08
N PRO A 33 -8.59 -0.17 29.26
CA PRO A 33 -7.22 -0.64 29.35
C PRO A 33 -6.51 0.15 30.44
N MET A 34 -5.63 -0.50 31.19
CA MET A 34 -4.74 0.20 32.11
C MET A 34 -3.30 0.00 31.64
N ILE A 35 -2.58 1.12 31.52
CA ILE A 35 -1.15 1.15 31.22
C ILE A 35 -0.43 1.34 32.55
N GLY A 36 0.50 0.44 32.86
CA GLY A 36 1.28 0.51 34.10
C GLY A 36 2.22 1.71 34.12
N HIS A 37 2.62 2.14 35.32
CA HIS A 37 3.66 3.15 35.47
C HIS A 37 4.97 2.70 34.81
N GLY A 38 5.64 3.59 34.07
CA GLY A 38 6.90 3.28 33.38
C GLY A 38 6.77 2.33 32.19
N GLN A 39 5.56 1.88 31.86
CA GLN A 39 5.35 0.90 30.78
C GLN A 39 5.69 1.48 29.40
N ILE A 40 5.36 2.76 29.15
CA ILE A 40 5.65 3.43 27.87
C ILE A 40 7.15 3.69 27.73
N GLU A 41 7.78 4.10 28.83
CA GLU A 41 9.21 4.42 28.94
C GLU A 41 10.10 3.16 28.93
N GLY A 42 9.51 1.98 29.16
CA GLY A 42 10.20 0.71 29.14
C GLY A 42 10.94 0.36 30.43
N TYR A 43 10.47 0.90 31.57
CA TYR A 43 11.03 0.65 32.89
C TYR A 43 10.76 -0.78 33.35
N GLY A 44 11.81 -1.40 33.88
CA GLY A 44 11.83 -2.76 34.39
C GLY A 44 11.62 -2.85 35.90
N GLU A 45 11.85 -1.76 36.65
CA GLU A 45 11.60 -1.75 38.09
C GLU A 45 10.11 -1.96 38.37
N LYS A 46 9.81 -2.85 39.33
CA LYS A 46 8.45 -3.09 39.79
C LYS A 46 8.07 -2.05 40.83
N TYR A 47 6.97 -1.34 40.60
CA TYR A 47 6.47 -0.29 41.47
C TYR A 47 5.20 -0.76 42.20
N GLY A 48 5.39 -1.54 43.26
CA GLY A 48 4.34 -1.97 44.20
C GLY A 48 4.05 -0.93 45.30
N MET A 49 2.99 -1.14 46.09
CA MET A 49 2.63 -0.24 47.21
C MET A 49 3.67 -0.21 48.34
N GLU A 50 4.62 -1.15 48.34
CA GLU A 50 5.74 -1.26 49.27
C GLU A 50 6.90 -0.28 48.95
N PHE A 51 6.90 0.34 47.75
CA PHE A 51 7.97 1.23 47.31
C PHE A 51 7.63 2.70 47.60
N ARG A 52 8.54 3.41 48.30
CA ARG A 52 8.39 4.86 48.60
C ARG A 52 8.99 5.78 47.54
N LYS A 53 9.87 5.25 46.70
CA LYS A 53 10.58 5.94 45.61
C LYS A 53 11.14 4.90 44.64
N ALA A 54 11.47 5.32 43.42
CA ALA A 54 12.27 4.52 42.50
C ALA A 54 13.68 4.29 43.06
N TYR A 55 14.21 3.08 42.90
CA TYR A 55 15.57 2.72 43.28
C TYR A 55 16.50 2.59 42.08
N TRP A 56 15.96 2.34 40.89
CA TRP A 56 16.74 2.20 39.67
C TRP A 56 16.80 3.54 38.91
N ASP A 57 17.99 3.92 38.45
CA ASP A 57 18.18 5.04 37.52
C ASP A 57 17.99 4.54 36.09
N GLU A 58 16.74 4.25 35.73
CA GLU A 58 16.40 3.74 34.40
C GLU A 58 16.30 4.87 33.38
N ARG A 59 16.89 4.63 32.21
CA ARG A 59 16.78 5.55 31.07
C ARG A 59 15.57 5.18 30.24
N VAL A 60 14.88 6.19 29.71
CA VAL A 60 13.78 6.01 28.77
C VAL A 60 14.28 5.28 27.54
N ASP A 61 13.53 4.26 27.13
CA ASP A 61 13.74 3.57 25.87
C ASP A 61 13.01 4.32 24.75
N GLU A 62 13.73 5.24 24.10
CA GLU A 62 13.17 6.12 23.07
C GLU A 62 12.55 5.36 21.88
N GLU A 63 13.09 4.18 21.53
CA GLU A 63 12.51 3.36 20.46
C GLU A 63 11.19 2.74 20.89
N LEU A 64 11.11 2.26 22.14
CA LEU A 64 9.85 1.75 22.69
C LEU A 64 8.79 2.86 22.72
N VAL A 65 9.15 4.07 23.14
CA VAL A 65 8.24 5.24 23.13
C VAL A 65 7.78 5.56 21.70
N ARG A 66 8.72 5.63 20.74
CA ARG A 66 8.41 5.89 19.33
C ARG A 66 7.45 4.85 18.76
N ARG A 67 7.65 3.57 19.07
CA ARG A 67 6.73 2.49 18.65
C ARG A 67 5.37 2.59 19.32
N HIS A 68 5.25 3.00 20.59
CA HIS A 68 3.95 3.28 21.19
C HIS A 68 3.22 4.41 20.47
N GLN A 69 3.94 5.49 20.12
CA GLN A 69 3.38 6.62 19.38
C GLN A 69 2.87 6.23 18.00
N ALA A 70 3.60 5.35 17.29
CA ALA A 70 3.22 4.88 15.97
C ALA A 70 2.14 3.79 16.00
N GLU A 71 2.30 2.76 16.83
CA GLU A 71 1.49 1.55 16.79
C GLU A 71 0.28 1.59 17.74
N ILE A 72 0.41 2.15 18.96
CA ILE A 72 -0.61 2.01 20.02
C ILE A 72 -1.48 3.26 20.18
N PHE A 73 -0.88 4.45 20.23
CA PHE A 73 -1.62 5.68 20.49
C PHE A 73 -2.70 6.01 19.45
N PRO A 74 -2.51 5.73 18.14
CA PRO A 74 -3.59 5.94 17.17
C PRO A 74 -4.80 5.04 17.42
N LEU A 75 -4.57 3.77 17.82
CA LEU A 75 -5.64 2.85 18.23
C LEU A 75 -6.36 3.37 19.48
N MET A 76 -5.61 3.94 20.43
CA MET A 76 -6.18 4.56 21.62
C MET A 76 -7.08 5.75 21.29
N ARG A 77 -6.71 6.59 20.32
CA ARG A 77 -7.56 7.70 19.85
C ARG A 77 -8.87 7.22 19.22
N LYS A 78 -8.86 6.01 18.64
CA LYS A 78 -10.03 5.33 18.08
C LYS A 78 -10.72 4.39 19.07
N ARG A 79 -10.48 4.55 20.39
CA ARG A 79 -11.05 3.66 21.42
C ARG A 79 -12.56 3.51 21.40
N TYR A 80 -13.28 4.51 20.92
CA TYR A 80 -14.74 4.47 20.79
C TYR A 80 -15.23 3.31 19.90
N ILE A 81 -14.42 2.84 18.94
CA ILE A 81 -14.73 1.67 18.09
C ILE A 81 -14.65 0.36 18.90
N PHE A 82 -13.76 0.31 19.88
CA PHE A 82 -13.40 -0.92 20.60
C PHE A 82 -14.09 -1.06 21.95
N ALA A 83 -14.43 0.04 22.61
CA ALA A 83 -14.83 0.04 24.02
C ALA A 83 -16.15 -0.69 24.29
N GLY A 84 -17.09 -0.67 23.33
CA GLY A 84 -18.39 -1.33 23.45
C GLY A 84 -18.35 -2.81 23.09
N HIS A 85 -19.22 -3.61 23.71
CA HIS A 85 -19.35 -5.04 23.42
C HIS A 85 -20.53 -5.37 22.48
N GLU A 86 -21.39 -4.40 22.16
CA GLU A 86 -22.63 -4.61 21.40
C GLU A 86 -22.41 -5.29 20.04
N ASN A 87 -21.33 -4.92 19.35
CA ASN A 87 -20.96 -5.46 18.05
C ASN A 87 -19.67 -6.28 18.08
N PHE A 88 -19.18 -6.61 19.27
CA PHE A 88 -17.97 -7.42 19.41
C PHE A 88 -18.25 -8.87 19.00
N ALA A 89 -17.37 -9.43 18.18
CA ALA A 89 -17.40 -10.83 17.79
C ALA A 89 -15.99 -11.40 17.78
N LEU A 90 -15.80 -12.55 18.46
CA LEU A 90 -14.56 -13.30 18.52
C LEU A 90 -14.65 -14.50 17.56
N TYR A 91 -13.57 -14.82 16.86
CA TYR A 91 -13.51 -15.86 15.83
C TYR A 91 -12.41 -16.88 16.13
N ASP A 92 -12.66 -18.11 15.72
CA ASP A 92 -11.64 -19.15 15.66
C ASP A 92 -10.91 -19.07 14.32
N LEU A 93 -9.58 -19.06 14.35
CA LEU A 93 -8.77 -19.28 13.14
C LEU A 93 -8.75 -20.78 12.84
N THR A 94 -9.39 -21.17 11.74
CA THR A 94 -9.37 -22.57 11.27
C THR A 94 -8.18 -22.77 10.33
N THR A 95 -7.31 -23.72 10.64
CA THR A 95 -6.16 -24.07 9.80
C THR A 95 -6.59 -24.83 8.55
N PRO A 96 -5.74 -24.92 7.50
CA PRO A 96 -6.03 -25.75 6.33
C PRO A 96 -6.30 -27.22 6.65
N GLU A 97 -5.75 -27.72 7.75
CA GLU A 97 -5.95 -29.08 8.26
C GLU A 97 -7.29 -29.26 8.99
N GLY A 98 -8.05 -28.17 9.19
CA GLY A 98 -9.41 -28.18 9.74
C GLY A 98 -9.49 -28.09 11.27
N HIS A 99 -8.40 -27.78 11.96
CA HIS A 99 -8.41 -27.57 13.41
C HIS A 99 -8.33 -26.08 13.76
N VAL A 100 -8.77 -25.73 14.97
CA VAL A 100 -8.62 -24.37 15.50
C VAL A 100 -7.17 -24.13 15.92
N ASN A 101 -6.63 -22.96 15.61
CA ASN A 101 -5.36 -22.51 16.18
C ASN A 101 -5.60 -21.58 17.38
N GLU A 102 -5.48 -22.14 18.58
CA GLU A 102 -5.65 -21.46 19.88
C GLU A 102 -4.63 -20.33 20.14
N ASN A 103 -3.55 -20.25 19.36
CA ASN A 103 -2.58 -19.16 19.51
C ASN A 103 -3.02 -17.87 18.81
N VAL A 104 -4.08 -17.91 17.99
CA VAL A 104 -4.53 -16.77 17.21
C VAL A 104 -5.76 -16.14 17.84
N LEU A 105 -5.63 -14.87 18.22
CA LEU A 105 -6.74 -14.04 18.67
C LEU A 105 -7.28 -13.28 17.46
N ALA A 106 -8.53 -13.53 17.08
CA ALA A 106 -9.18 -12.83 15.97
C ALA A 106 -10.54 -12.29 16.41
N TYR A 107 -10.78 -10.99 16.26
CA TYR A 107 -12.05 -10.38 16.64
C TYR A 107 -12.34 -9.12 15.83
N SER A 108 -13.63 -8.79 15.74
CA SER A 108 -14.11 -7.58 15.09
C SER A 108 -14.96 -6.75 16.03
N ASN A 109 -15.00 -5.45 15.78
CA ASN A 109 -15.94 -4.55 16.42
C ASN A 109 -16.38 -3.44 15.44
N ARG A 110 -17.47 -2.74 15.76
CA ARG A 110 -17.90 -1.58 14.99
C ARG A 110 -18.58 -0.54 15.87
N PHE A 111 -18.48 0.71 15.44
CA PHE A 111 -19.21 1.83 15.99
C PHE A 111 -19.72 2.72 14.84
N GLY A 112 -21.04 2.82 14.68
CA GLY A 112 -21.64 3.40 13.48
C GLY A 112 -21.18 2.64 12.23
N ASP A 113 -20.68 3.38 11.24
CA ASP A 113 -20.13 2.82 9.99
C ASP A 113 -18.63 2.50 10.08
N GLU A 114 -17.97 2.83 11.20
CA GLU A 114 -16.56 2.48 11.41
C GLU A 114 -16.42 1.06 11.91
N ARG A 115 -15.52 0.31 11.29
CA ARG A 115 -15.32 -1.12 11.48
C ARG A 115 -13.86 -1.40 11.81
N ALA A 116 -13.62 -2.42 12.62
CA ALA A 116 -12.30 -2.92 12.92
C ALA A 116 -12.26 -4.44 12.88
N LEU A 117 -11.17 -4.98 12.33
CA LEU A 117 -10.84 -6.40 12.38
C LEU A 117 -9.41 -6.55 12.89
N ILE A 118 -9.26 -7.21 14.03
CA ILE A 118 -7.99 -7.43 14.72
C ILE A 118 -7.66 -8.91 14.66
N ILE A 119 -6.42 -9.23 14.27
CA ILE A 119 -5.93 -10.60 14.19
C ILE A 119 -4.50 -10.62 14.72
N TYR A 120 -4.21 -11.44 15.73
CA TYR A 120 -2.91 -11.51 16.37
C TYR A 120 -2.47 -12.96 16.60
N ASN A 121 -1.26 -13.30 16.15
CA ASN A 121 -0.61 -14.56 16.47
C ASN A 121 0.21 -14.42 17.76
N ASN A 122 -0.26 -14.98 18.88
CA ASN A 122 0.44 -14.95 20.17
C ASN A 122 1.54 -16.03 20.29
N SER A 123 1.90 -16.70 19.19
CA SER A 123 2.99 -17.67 19.13
C SER A 123 4.21 -17.12 18.40
N PHE A 124 5.38 -17.72 18.67
CA PHE A 124 6.60 -17.47 17.90
C PHE A 124 6.58 -18.13 16.51
N TYR A 125 5.76 -19.17 16.32
CA TYR A 125 5.70 -19.90 15.06
C TYR A 125 4.76 -19.23 14.06
N GLN A 126 5.10 -19.29 12.78
CA GLN A 126 4.21 -18.86 11.70
C GLN A 126 2.95 -19.72 11.66
N THR A 127 1.83 -19.12 11.30
CA THR A 127 0.57 -19.82 11.10
C THR A 127 -0.22 -19.22 9.92
N ARG A 128 -1.21 -19.98 9.45
CA ARG A 128 -2.16 -19.58 8.43
C ARG A 128 -3.50 -20.22 8.66
N GLY A 129 -4.55 -19.58 8.16
CA GLY A 129 -5.89 -20.11 8.26
C GLY A 129 -6.95 -19.09 7.87
N THR A 130 -8.20 -19.46 8.11
CA THR A 130 -9.36 -18.65 7.74
C THR A 130 -10.22 -18.38 8.96
N ILE A 131 -10.65 -17.12 9.10
CA ILE A 131 -11.71 -16.73 10.04
C ILE A 131 -13.00 -16.52 9.23
N HIS A 132 -14.13 -17.03 9.72
CA HIS A 132 -15.40 -16.92 9.00
C HIS A 132 -16.59 -16.72 9.94
N THR A 133 -16.80 -17.64 10.88
CA THR A 133 -17.94 -17.61 11.80
C THR A 133 -17.45 -17.31 13.21
N SER A 134 -18.17 -16.45 13.93
CA SER A 134 -17.86 -16.15 15.31
C SER A 134 -18.06 -17.37 16.20
N THR A 135 -17.38 -17.36 17.33
CA THR A 135 -17.76 -18.10 18.54
C THR A 135 -19.17 -17.69 18.99
N GLU A 136 -19.72 -18.41 19.97
CA GLU A 136 -21.07 -18.18 20.46
C GLU A 136 -21.18 -16.86 21.24
N ILE A 137 -22.11 -16.02 20.81
CA ILE A 137 -22.40 -14.71 21.42
C ILE A 137 -23.74 -14.81 22.14
N ASN A 138 -23.76 -14.52 23.44
CA ASN A 138 -25.01 -14.42 24.18
C ASN A 138 -25.68 -13.06 23.91
N VAL A 139 -26.85 -13.08 23.27
CA VAL A 139 -27.71 -11.90 23.06
C VAL A 139 -28.96 -11.91 23.96
N GLY A 140 -29.07 -12.91 24.83
CA GLY A 140 -30.10 -13.01 25.86
C GLY A 140 -29.71 -12.34 27.17
N SER A 141 -30.51 -12.57 28.22
CA SER A 141 -30.16 -12.13 29.57
C SER A 141 -29.17 -13.09 30.23
N GLN A 142 -28.65 -12.74 31.42
CA GLN A 142 -27.82 -13.65 32.20
C GLN A 142 -28.59 -14.89 32.67
N GLU A 143 -29.89 -14.76 32.95
CA GLU A 143 -30.75 -15.85 33.44
C GLU A 143 -31.29 -16.73 32.30
N GLN A 144 -31.41 -16.18 31.10
CA GLN A 144 -31.89 -16.85 29.90
C GLN A 144 -30.94 -16.54 28.74
N ALA A 145 -29.88 -17.34 28.62
CA ALA A 145 -28.92 -17.22 27.55
C ALA A 145 -29.56 -17.55 26.20
N HIS A 146 -29.28 -16.72 25.19
CA HIS A 146 -29.65 -16.96 23.80
C HIS A 146 -28.40 -16.81 22.95
N LEU A 147 -27.80 -17.94 22.58
CA LEU A 147 -26.53 -18.00 21.87
C LEU A 147 -26.76 -17.92 20.37
N VAL A 148 -26.05 -17.01 19.73
CA VAL A 148 -26.03 -16.85 18.27
C VAL A 148 -24.59 -16.86 17.77
N ARG A 149 -24.42 -17.24 16.51
CA ARG A 149 -23.16 -17.07 15.78
C ARG A 149 -23.40 -16.11 14.63
N LYS A 150 -22.40 -15.29 14.33
CA LYS A 150 -22.43 -14.34 13.22
C LYS A 150 -21.29 -14.66 12.28
N SER A 151 -21.53 -14.63 10.98
CA SER A 151 -20.44 -14.56 10.00
C SER A 151 -19.66 -13.26 10.18
N LEU A 152 -18.41 -13.24 9.71
CA LEU A 152 -17.55 -12.07 9.70
C LEU A 152 -18.22 -10.89 8.98
N SER A 153 -18.91 -11.16 7.88
CA SER A 153 -19.66 -10.15 7.12
C SER A 153 -20.83 -9.58 7.92
N GLU A 154 -21.60 -10.40 8.64
CA GLU A 154 -22.71 -9.92 9.48
C GLU A 154 -22.21 -9.09 10.67
N ALA A 155 -21.14 -9.53 11.33
CA ALA A 155 -20.55 -8.83 12.45
C ALA A 155 -19.93 -7.48 12.05
N LEU A 156 -19.28 -7.41 10.89
CA LEU A 156 -18.76 -6.16 10.33
C LEU A 156 -19.83 -5.33 9.63
N GLY A 157 -21.02 -5.87 9.36
CA GLY A 157 -22.08 -5.16 8.64
C GLY A 157 -21.70 -4.87 7.19
N LEU A 158 -21.17 -5.88 6.50
CA LEU A 158 -20.78 -5.82 5.09
C LEU A 158 -21.94 -6.31 4.22
N LYS A 159 -22.18 -5.61 3.11
CA LYS A 159 -22.94 -6.12 1.97
C LYS A 159 -22.18 -7.25 1.28
N TYR A 160 -22.91 -8.29 0.88
CA TYR A 160 -22.38 -9.56 0.41
C TYR A 160 -22.69 -9.87 -1.07
N ASP A 161 -23.22 -8.91 -1.84
CA ASP A 161 -23.44 -9.10 -3.27
C ASP A 161 -22.13 -8.93 -4.08
N SER A 162 -22.16 -9.39 -5.33
CA SER A 162 -20.99 -9.44 -6.21
C SER A 162 -20.51 -8.07 -6.71
N GLN A 163 -21.24 -7.00 -6.43
CA GLN A 163 -20.87 -5.63 -6.83
C GLN A 163 -20.16 -4.88 -5.72
N HIS A 164 -20.13 -5.37 -4.48
CA HIS A 164 -19.51 -4.64 -3.38
C HIS A 164 -18.10 -5.15 -3.10
N PHE A 165 -17.18 -4.20 -2.98
CA PHE A 165 -15.79 -4.40 -2.58
C PHE A 165 -15.48 -3.57 -1.34
N TYR A 166 -14.46 -3.99 -0.61
CA TYR A 166 -13.97 -3.28 0.56
C TYR A 166 -12.47 -3.07 0.47
N ILE A 167 -12.03 -1.84 0.73
CA ILE A 167 -10.64 -1.53 1.02
C ILE A 167 -10.44 -1.60 2.53
N LEU A 168 -9.47 -2.39 2.96
CA LEU A 168 -9.05 -2.51 4.36
C LEU A 168 -7.66 -1.88 4.49
N HIS A 169 -7.47 -1.01 5.48
CA HIS A 169 -6.17 -0.44 5.81
C HIS A 169 -5.59 -1.12 7.05
N ASP A 170 -4.44 -1.79 6.91
CA ASP A 170 -3.73 -2.35 8.06
C ASP A 170 -2.92 -1.26 8.76
N HIS A 171 -3.34 -0.91 9.98
CA HIS A 171 -2.75 0.14 10.79
C HIS A 171 -1.24 -0.04 11.04
N LYS A 172 -0.75 -1.29 11.14
CA LYS A 172 0.68 -1.53 11.42
C LYS A 172 1.55 -1.38 10.16
N SER A 173 1.14 -1.99 9.04
CA SER A 173 1.93 -2.01 7.82
C SER A 173 1.68 -0.81 6.92
N HIS A 174 0.60 -0.05 7.17
CA HIS A 174 0.08 1.02 6.31
C HIS A 174 -0.30 0.56 4.90
N MET A 175 -0.45 -0.74 4.70
CA MET A 175 -0.85 -1.33 3.43
C MET A 175 -2.37 -1.44 3.36
N GLU A 176 -2.89 -1.32 2.15
CA GLU A 176 -4.29 -1.50 1.81
C GLU A 176 -4.51 -2.81 1.06
N GLN A 177 -5.66 -3.43 1.31
CA GLN A 177 -6.08 -4.66 0.63
C GLN A 177 -7.51 -4.52 0.10
N LEU A 178 -7.76 -5.06 -1.10
CA LEU A 178 -9.06 -5.04 -1.76
C LEU A 178 -9.73 -6.41 -1.72
N PHE A 179 -10.93 -6.47 -1.16
CA PHE A 179 -11.70 -7.71 -1.02
C PHE A 179 -13.11 -7.61 -1.60
N PRO A 180 -13.58 -8.65 -2.33
CA PRO A 180 -14.98 -8.77 -2.70
C PRO A 180 -15.84 -9.10 -1.47
N GLY A 181 -16.92 -8.37 -1.26
CA GLY A 181 -17.87 -8.58 -0.16
C GLY A 181 -18.48 -9.98 -0.17
N GLN A 182 -18.83 -10.48 -1.36
CA GLN A 182 -19.34 -11.84 -1.54
C GLN A 182 -18.35 -12.91 -1.05
N LYS A 183 -17.05 -12.72 -1.31
CA LYS A 183 -16.00 -13.68 -0.91
C LYS A 183 -15.85 -13.74 0.61
N ILE A 184 -15.84 -12.59 1.29
CA ILE A 184 -15.78 -12.53 2.76
C ILE A 184 -17.02 -13.22 3.37
N ALA A 185 -18.19 -13.09 2.74
CA ALA A 185 -19.42 -13.70 3.23
C ALA A 185 -19.51 -15.22 3.03
N GLN A 186 -18.83 -15.77 2.01
CA GLN A 186 -18.92 -17.19 1.67
C GLN A 186 -17.71 -18.00 2.17
N GLU A 187 -16.51 -17.45 2.02
CA GLU A 187 -15.25 -18.14 2.30
C GLU A 187 -14.58 -17.62 3.57
N GLY A 188 -14.86 -16.38 3.97
CA GLY A 188 -14.28 -15.73 5.14
C GLY A 188 -13.03 -14.94 4.78
N PHE A 189 -12.15 -14.77 5.75
CA PHE A 189 -10.93 -13.99 5.62
C PHE A 189 -9.72 -14.86 5.91
N TYR A 190 -8.97 -15.15 4.84
CA TYR A 190 -7.72 -15.91 4.91
C TYR A 190 -6.56 -15.01 5.36
N VAL A 191 -5.72 -15.52 6.25
CA VAL A 191 -4.53 -14.82 6.75
C VAL A 191 -3.33 -15.74 6.88
N GLU A 192 -2.16 -15.15 6.70
CA GLU A 192 -0.87 -15.74 7.06
C GLU A 192 -0.16 -14.78 8.02
N LEU A 193 0.30 -15.31 9.16
CA LEU A 193 0.88 -14.53 10.24
C LEU A 193 2.21 -15.14 10.64
N ASN A 194 3.27 -14.35 10.61
CA ASN A 194 4.54 -14.69 11.25
C ASN A 194 4.40 -14.69 12.79
N GLY A 195 5.45 -15.13 13.47
CA GLY A 195 5.47 -15.13 14.93
C GLY A 195 5.26 -13.74 15.51
N TYR A 196 4.34 -13.61 16.47
CA TYR A 196 3.96 -12.34 17.11
C TYR A 196 3.44 -11.25 16.15
N GLN A 197 3.16 -11.59 14.89
CA GLN A 197 2.56 -10.67 13.95
C GLN A 197 1.10 -10.42 14.30
N TYR A 198 0.67 -9.18 14.13
CA TYR A 198 -0.74 -8.82 14.16
C TYR A 198 -1.10 -7.97 12.94
N HIS A 199 -2.37 -8.04 12.57
CA HIS A 199 -3.03 -7.09 11.68
C HIS A 199 -4.10 -6.33 12.46
N ALA A 200 -4.17 -5.03 12.24
CA ALA A 200 -5.20 -4.18 12.79
C ALA A 200 -5.88 -3.43 11.63
N PHE A 201 -6.82 -4.10 10.98
CA PHE A 201 -7.54 -3.54 9.85
C PHE A 201 -8.57 -2.53 10.33
N LEU A 202 -8.46 -1.30 9.84
CA LEU A 202 -9.33 -0.17 10.11
C LEU A 202 -9.73 0.50 8.80
N GLY A 203 -10.58 1.52 8.89
CA GLY A 203 -10.84 2.41 7.76
C GLY A 203 -11.50 1.73 6.57
N PHE A 204 -12.36 0.74 6.83
CA PHE A 204 -13.08 0.00 5.79
C PHE A 204 -13.80 0.98 4.85
N GLN A 205 -13.42 0.97 3.57
CA GLN A 205 -14.10 1.75 2.52
C GLN A 205 -14.95 0.82 1.67
N GLU A 206 -16.26 1.06 1.63
CA GLU A 206 -17.18 0.33 0.76
C GLU A 206 -17.15 0.93 -0.64
N ILE A 207 -16.97 0.07 -1.63
CA ILE A 207 -16.95 0.43 -3.06
C ILE A 207 -18.00 -0.41 -3.77
N ARG A 208 -18.75 0.24 -4.67
CA ARG A 208 -19.68 -0.45 -5.56
C ARG A 208 -19.12 -0.46 -6.98
N ASP A 209 -18.87 -1.65 -7.49
CA ASP A 209 -18.44 -1.89 -8.86
C ASP A 209 -19.64 -1.90 -9.80
N THR A 210 -19.71 -0.90 -10.69
CA THR A 210 -20.78 -0.76 -11.67
C THR A 210 -20.35 -1.13 -13.10
N ASP A 211 -19.05 -1.18 -13.36
CA ASP A 211 -18.48 -1.34 -14.70
C ASP A 211 -17.49 -2.50 -14.83
N GLY A 212 -17.20 -3.21 -13.73
CA GLY A 212 -16.30 -4.37 -13.69
C GLY A 212 -14.83 -3.98 -13.50
N THR A 213 -14.50 -2.69 -13.36
CA THR A 213 -13.12 -2.24 -13.21
C THR A 213 -12.53 -2.65 -11.86
N TRP A 214 -13.31 -2.65 -10.79
CA TRP A 214 -12.85 -3.09 -9.48
C TRP A 214 -12.62 -4.60 -9.42
N TRP A 215 -13.45 -5.39 -10.11
CA TRP A 215 -13.19 -6.81 -10.31
C TRP A 215 -11.86 -7.04 -11.02
N ARG A 216 -11.62 -6.34 -12.13
CA ARG A 216 -10.34 -6.43 -12.86
C ARG A 216 -9.15 -6.08 -11.98
N LEU A 217 -9.27 -5.04 -11.15
CA LEU A 217 -8.21 -4.68 -10.20
C LEU A 217 -7.98 -5.80 -9.19
N HIS A 218 -9.05 -6.34 -8.59
CA HIS A 218 -8.96 -7.43 -7.64
C HIS A 218 -8.25 -8.66 -8.23
N GLU A 219 -8.57 -9.05 -9.46
CA GLU A 219 -7.87 -10.14 -10.17
C GLU A 219 -6.39 -9.82 -10.39
N SER A 220 -6.08 -8.59 -10.81
CA SER A 220 -4.70 -8.17 -11.05
C SER A 220 -3.83 -8.17 -9.78
N LEU A 221 -4.41 -7.80 -8.63
CA LEU A 221 -3.73 -7.80 -7.35
C LEU A 221 -3.59 -9.20 -6.76
N ASN A 222 -4.46 -10.14 -7.14
CA ASN A 222 -4.45 -11.54 -6.67
C ASN A 222 -4.35 -11.67 -5.13
N GLY A 223 -5.05 -10.79 -4.41
CA GLY A 223 -5.06 -10.74 -2.94
C GLY A 223 -3.83 -10.09 -2.29
N GLN A 224 -2.89 -9.54 -3.06
CA GLN A 224 -1.74 -8.82 -2.51
C GLN A 224 -2.15 -7.47 -1.91
N ALA A 225 -1.50 -7.11 -0.80
CA ALA A 225 -1.61 -5.77 -0.22
C ALA A 225 -0.73 -4.79 -0.99
N VAL A 226 -1.20 -3.56 -1.16
CA VAL A 226 -0.48 -2.47 -1.83
C VAL A 226 -0.48 -1.21 -0.96
N PRO A 227 0.45 -0.27 -1.14
CA PRO A 227 0.46 0.96 -0.32
C PRO A 227 -0.80 1.83 -0.52
N SER A 228 -1.40 1.80 -1.71
CA SER A 228 -2.68 2.47 -1.97
C SER A 228 -3.46 1.77 -3.08
N ILE A 229 -4.70 1.38 -2.77
CA ILE A 229 -5.64 0.83 -3.74
C ILE A 229 -6.12 1.90 -4.73
N LYS A 230 -6.32 3.16 -4.28
CA LYS A 230 -6.64 4.27 -5.20
C LYS A 230 -5.55 4.42 -6.26
N GLN A 231 -4.28 4.39 -5.84
CA GLN A 231 -3.17 4.44 -6.78
C GLN A 231 -3.18 3.23 -7.73
N ALA A 232 -3.21 2.00 -7.20
CA ALA A 232 -3.22 0.78 -8.02
C ALA A 232 -4.38 0.75 -9.04
N TYR A 233 -5.57 1.23 -8.65
CA TYR A 233 -6.73 1.38 -9.52
C TYR A 233 -6.43 2.35 -10.68
N MET A 234 -5.86 3.52 -10.38
CA MET A 234 -5.46 4.48 -11.41
C MET A 234 -4.38 3.92 -12.34
N GLU A 235 -3.40 3.18 -11.82
CA GLU A 235 -2.37 2.53 -12.64
C GLU A 235 -2.97 1.51 -13.61
N MET A 236 -3.87 0.65 -13.11
CA MET A 236 -4.56 -0.34 -13.95
C MET A 236 -5.37 0.35 -15.04
N LEU A 237 -6.08 1.43 -14.70
CA LEU A 237 -6.82 2.22 -15.67
C LEU A 237 -5.87 2.78 -16.74
N LEU A 238 -4.78 3.41 -16.32
CA LEU A 238 -3.87 4.13 -17.20
C LEU A 238 -2.82 3.24 -17.86
N GLU A 239 -2.85 1.93 -17.64
CA GLU A 239 -1.95 0.96 -18.26
C GLU A 239 -1.78 1.15 -19.78
N PRO A 240 -2.83 1.44 -20.58
CA PRO A 240 -2.69 1.69 -22.01
C PRO A 240 -1.83 2.92 -22.36
N VAL A 241 -1.65 3.86 -21.43
CA VAL A 241 -0.82 5.06 -21.57
C VAL A 241 0.54 4.87 -20.90
N LEU A 242 0.55 4.32 -19.68
CA LEU A 242 1.76 4.16 -18.87
C LEU A 242 2.71 3.11 -19.45
N ALA A 243 2.19 1.97 -19.93
CA ALA A 243 3.03 0.91 -20.50
C ALA A 243 3.83 1.37 -21.74
N PRO A 244 3.20 1.97 -22.78
CA PRO A 244 3.98 2.48 -23.91
C PRO A 244 4.90 3.62 -23.50
N PHE A 245 4.50 4.48 -22.56
CA PHE A 245 5.35 5.55 -22.03
C PHE A 245 6.63 5.03 -21.37
N GLU A 246 6.53 4.01 -20.50
CA GLU A 246 7.70 3.38 -19.89
C GLU A 246 8.61 2.72 -20.92
N ASN A 247 8.02 2.06 -21.93
CA ASN A 247 8.81 1.50 -23.02
C ASN A 247 9.54 2.59 -23.81
N LEU A 248 8.91 3.76 -24.05
CA LEU A 248 9.58 4.88 -24.71
C LEU A 248 10.78 5.37 -23.90
N LEU A 249 10.63 5.50 -22.58
CA LEU A 249 11.74 5.84 -21.68
C LEU A 249 12.85 4.79 -21.76
N TYR A 250 12.53 3.51 -21.64
CA TYR A 250 13.48 2.40 -21.72
C TYR A 250 14.22 2.37 -23.08
N LEU A 251 13.49 2.41 -24.19
CA LEU A 251 14.07 2.35 -25.54
C LEU A 251 14.94 3.58 -25.83
N SER A 252 14.55 4.76 -25.31
CA SER A 252 15.36 5.97 -25.43
C SER A 252 16.67 5.86 -24.64
N ALA A 253 16.65 5.28 -23.44
CA ALA A 253 17.82 5.01 -22.62
C ALA A 253 18.76 3.97 -23.27
N GLU A 254 18.20 2.88 -23.82
CA GLU A 254 18.97 1.84 -24.51
C GLU A 254 19.66 2.37 -25.77
N LEU A 255 18.98 3.24 -26.53
CA LEU A 255 19.55 3.89 -27.72
C LEU A 255 20.71 4.82 -27.34
N CYS A 256 20.60 5.55 -26.22
CA CYS A 256 21.68 6.38 -25.67
C CYS A 256 22.89 5.56 -25.18
N ARG A 257 22.70 4.32 -24.73
CA ARG A 257 23.79 3.42 -24.30
C ARG A 257 24.47 2.72 -25.47
N ASN A 258 23.72 2.29 -26.49
CA ASN A 258 24.22 1.52 -27.62
C ASN A 258 24.85 2.38 -28.74
N LYS A 259 25.50 3.50 -28.40
CA LYS A 259 26.19 4.46 -29.31
C LYS A 259 27.22 3.84 -30.28
N ARG A 260 27.54 2.55 -30.15
CA ARG A 260 28.63 1.86 -30.86
C ARG A 260 28.17 0.70 -31.76
N ASP A 261 26.89 0.36 -31.79
CA ASP A 261 26.43 -0.86 -32.44
C ASP A 261 25.71 -0.63 -33.78
N SER A 262 25.84 -1.60 -34.68
CA SER A 262 25.53 -1.51 -36.12
C SER A 262 24.23 -0.77 -36.52
N LYS A 263 24.21 -0.13 -37.71
CA LYS A 263 23.03 0.51 -38.34
C LYS A 263 21.73 -0.33 -38.26
N ALA A 264 21.84 -1.66 -38.29
CA ALA A 264 20.70 -2.56 -38.21
C ALA A 264 20.00 -2.55 -36.83
N LYS A 265 20.76 -2.46 -35.73
CA LYS A 265 20.19 -2.36 -34.37
C LYS A 265 19.52 -1.01 -34.13
N ALA A 266 20.10 0.07 -34.66
CA ALA A 266 19.50 1.40 -34.56
C ALA A 266 18.15 1.49 -35.30
N SER A 267 18.05 0.90 -36.50
CA SER A 267 16.79 0.88 -37.27
C SER A 267 15.69 0.06 -36.60
N ASP A 268 16.02 -1.03 -35.92
CA ASP A 268 15.06 -1.84 -35.18
C ASP A 268 14.53 -1.08 -33.95
N LEU A 269 15.44 -0.41 -33.23
CA LEU A 269 15.10 0.40 -32.06
C LEU A 269 14.23 1.61 -32.44
N GLU A 270 14.49 2.27 -33.57
CA GLU A 270 13.62 3.32 -34.12
C GLU A 270 12.20 2.81 -34.41
N ALA A 271 12.06 1.61 -34.99
CA ALA A 271 10.74 1.02 -35.27
C ALA A 271 9.97 0.68 -33.98
N GLN A 272 10.67 0.19 -32.95
CA GLN A 272 10.09 -0.06 -31.63
C GLN A 272 9.64 1.23 -30.93
N ILE A 273 10.40 2.32 -31.07
CA ILE A 273 10.00 3.64 -30.53
C ILE A 273 8.74 4.14 -31.23
N GLN A 274 8.69 4.11 -32.57
CA GLN A 274 7.50 4.55 -33.31
C GLN A 274 6.25 3.75 -32.94
N SER A 275 6.38 2.42 -32.82
CA SER A 275 5.29 1.55 -32.38
C SER A 275 4.77 1.91 -30.98
N ASN A 276 5.65 2.22 -30.02
CA ASN A 276 5.22 2.64 -28.69
C ASN A 276 4.64 4.06 -28.66
N LEU A 277 5.08 4.97 -29.54
CA LEU A 277 4.44 6.28 -29.71
C LEU A 277 3.00 6.12 -30.20
N ASP A 278 2.77 5.28 -31.20
CA ASP A 278 1.43 5.04 -31.72
C ASP A 278 0.51 4.46 -30.64
N ARG A 279 1.00 3.47 -29.87
CA ARG A 279 0.26 2.88 -28.73
C ARG A 279 0.00 3.89 -27.61
N PHE A 280 0.94 4.79 -27.33
CA PHE A 280 0.75 5.86 -26.35
C PHE A 280 -0.39 6.79 -26.77
N TRP A 281 -0.41 7.18 -28.05
CA TRP A 281 -1.49 8.00 -28.60
C TRP A 281 -2.83 7.28 -28.60
N GLU A 282 -2.89 6.01 -28.99
CA GLU A 282 -4.10 5.18 -28.89
C GLU A 282 -4.61 5.10 -27.44
N GLY A 283 -3.69 4.94 -26.48
CA GLY A 283 -4.00 4.97 -25.06
C GLY A 283 -4.64 6.29 -24.63
N LEU A 284 -4.08 7.43 -25.06
CA LEU A 284 -4.64 8.76 -24.77
C LEU A 284 -6.01 8.98 -25.44
N GLU A 285 -6.15 8.57 -26.71
CA GLU A 285 -7.43 8.63 -27.46
C GLU A 285 -8.53 7.84 -26.77
N SER A 286 -8.22 6.65 -26.24
CA SER A 286 -9.17 5.83 -25.48
C SER A 286 -9.70 6.52 -24.21
N ARG A 287 -8.99 7.54 -23.72
CA ARG A 287 -9.36 8.37 -22.55
C ARG A 287 -10.03 9.68 -22.92
N GLY A 288 -10.31 9.90 -24.19
CA GLY A 288 -10.96 11.12 -24.68
C GLY A 288 -10.00 12.27 -24.97
N TYR A 289 -8.68 12.05 -24.88
CA TYR A 289 -7.70 13.03 -25.35
C TYR A 289 -7.60 12.93 -26.87
N THR A 290 -7.83 14.04 -27.57
CA THR A 290 -7.82 14.00 -29.02
C THR A 290 -6.40 14.08 -29.57
N LYS A 291 -6.18 13.39 -30.69
CA LYS A 291 -4.94 13.52 -31.46
C LYS A 291 -4.61 14.96 -31.82
N VAL A 292 -5.55 15.91 -31.83
CA VAL A 292 -5.29 17.32 -32.18
C VAL A 292 -4.63 18.10 -31.03
N GLU A 293 -5.00 17.83 -29.77
CA GLU A 293 -4.34 18.46 -28.61
C GLU A 293 -2.95 17.87 -28.38
N GLY A 294 -2.80 16.56 -28.62
CA GLY A 294 -1.52 15.85 -28.60
C GLY A 294 -0.64 16.02 -29.84
N ALA A 295 -1.22 16.19 -31.03
CA ALA A 295 -0.52 16.45 -32.28
C ALA A 295 -0.19 17.92 -32.45
N LEU A 296 -0.96 18.90 -31.95
CA LEU A 296 -0.46 20.28 -31.91
C LEU A 296 0.78 20.39 -31.02
N ALA A 297 0.86 19.57 -29.97
CA ALA A 297 2.03 19.45 -29.14
C ALA A 297 3.15 18.58 -29.71
N GLY A 298 2.82 17.46 -30.36
CA GLY A 298 3.76 16.56 -31.03
C GLY A 298 4.30 17.13 -32.34
N GLU A 299 3.49 17.90 -33.08
CA GLU A 299 3.87 18.73 -34.23
C GLU A 299 4.64 19.95 -33.75
N ALA A 300 4.26 20.61 -32.64
CA ALA A 300 5.12 21.62 -32.03
C ALA A 300 6.44 21.02 -31.50
N LEU A 301 6.47 19.76 -31.04
CA LEU A 301 7.69 19.04 -30.66
C LEU A 301 8.54 18.72 -31.90
N CYS A 302 7.93 18.19 -32.96
CA CYS A 302 8.59 17.91 -34.24
C CYS A 302 9.05 19.18 -34.97
N GLU A 303 8.35 20.30 -34.83
CA GLU A 303 8.75 21.62 -35.35
C GLU A 303 9.78 22.32 -34.45
N SER A 304 9.69 22.19 -33.12
CA SER A 304 10.68 22.74 -32.18
C SER A 304 11.99 21.94 -32.12
N LEU A 305 12.02 20.72 -32.67
CA LEU A 305 13.23 19.92 -32.90
C LEU A 305 14.14 20.46 -34.03
N SER A 306 13.87 21.67 -34.52
CA SER A 306 14.89 22.50 -35.18
C SER A 306 15.77 23.30 -34.19
N LEU A 307 15.66 23.08 -32.87
CA LEU A 307 16.48 23.76 -31.86
C LEU A 307 17.04 22.81 -30.78
N ASN A 308 18.37 22.78 -30.74
CA ASN A 308 19.28 22.48 -29.62
C ASN A 308 18.63 22.05 -28.29
N LEU A 309 18.50 20.75 -28.11
CA LEU A 309 18.58 20.14 -26.78
C LEU A 309 19.99 20.33 -26.21
N PRO A 310 20.16 20.38 -24.87
CA PRO A 310 21.46 20.58 -24.25
C PRO A 310 22.38 19.48 -24.77
N LEU A 311 23.32 19.96 -25.58
CA LEU A 311 24.46 19.25 -26.12
C LEU A 311 25.01 18.32 -25.02
N VAL A 312 25.33 17.08 -25.38
CA VAL A 312 26.64 16.58 -24.95
C VAL A 312 27.59 17.71 -25.30
N GLU A 313 28.05 18.49 -24.32
CA GLU A 313 28.65 19.79 -24.60
C GLU A 313 29.61 19.67 -25.78
N GLU A 314 29.50 20.60 -26.73
CA GLU A 314 30.36 20.74 -27.91
C GLU A 314 31.86 20.93 -27.56
N THR A 315 32.23 20.83 -26.27
CA THR A 315 33.52 21.16 -25.70
C THR A 315 34.45 19.99 -25.40
N ASP A 316 34.06 18.72 -25.59
CA ASP A 316 35.01 17.59 -25.42
C ASP A 316 35.07 16.58 -26.58
N ILE A 317 34.38 16.83 -27.70
CA ILE A 317 34.51 15.98 -28.89
C ILE A 317 34.99 16.86 -30.04
N LYS A 318 36.29 16.74 -30.34
CA LYS A 318 36.90 17.38 -31.49
C LYS A 318 36.10 17.03 -32.74
N SER A 319 35.78 18.06 -33.52
CA SER A 319 35.03 18.05 -34.79
C SER A 319 35.46 17.04 -35.86
N THR A 320 36.48 16.23 -35.59
CA THR A 320 36.98 15.13 -36.41
C THR A 320 36.35 13.77 -36.11
N GLU A 321 35.54 13.62 -35.04
CA GLU A 321 34.90 12.33 -34.68
C GLU A 321 33.43 12.21 -35.13
N LEU A 322 32.84 13.28 -35.66
CA LEU A 322 31.44 13.30 -36.14
C LEU A 322 31.23 12.63 -37.51
N GLU A 323 32.29 12.34 -38.25
CA GLU A 323 32.21 11.62 -39.53
C GLU A 323 32.10 10.08 -39.37
N GLU A 324 32.27 9.56 -38.15
CA GLU A 324 32.22 8.11 -37.86
C GLU A 324 30.99 7.65 -37.05
N LEU A 325 30.07 8.56 -36.71
CA LEU A 325 28.91 8.24 -35.87
C LEU A 325 27.70 7.74 -36.67
N GLY A 326 27.06 6.70 -36.15
CA GLY A 326 25.83 6.10 -36.67
C GLY A 326 24.72 7.12 -36.95
N THR A 327 23.76 6.71 -37.77
CA THR A 327 22.80 7.59 -38.47
C THR A 327 22.17 8.66 -37.57
N PRO A 328 22.26 9.96 -37.95
CA PRO A 328 21.73 11.13 -37.20
C PRO A 328 20.29 11.00 -36.67
N LYS A 329 19.50 10.16 -37.34
CA LYS A 329 18.08 9.91 -37.07
C LYS A 329 17.82 9.22 -35.72
N ALA A 330 18.72 8.33 -35.29
CA ALA A 330 18.55 7.57 -34.06
C ALA A 330 18.67 8.50 -32.83
N VAL A 331 19.72 9.33 -32.80
CA VAL A 331 19.97 10.30 -31.72
C VAL A 331 18.85 11.34 -31.62
N GLN A 332 18.34 11.82 -32.76
CA GLN A 332 17.17 12.71 -32.81
C GLN A 332 15.92 12.05 -32.21
N THR A 333 15.73 10.75 -32.43
CA THR A 333 14.58 9.98 -31.94
C THR A 333 14.58 9.82 -30.41
N ALA A 334 15.74 9.55 -29.79
CA ALA A 334 15.84 9.49 -28.32
C ALA A 334 15.68 10.86 -27.65
N SER A 335 16.21 11.92 -28.25
CA SER A 335 15.99 13.30 -27.82
C SER A 335 14.52 13.69 -27.86
N ALA A 336 13.82 13.33 -28.94
CA ALA A 336 12.39 13.54 -29.09
C ALA A 336 11.58 12.76 -28.06
N ALA A 337 11.94 11.50 -27.77
CA ALA A 337 11.28 10.71 -26.74
C ALA A 337 11.44 11.33 -25.35
N HIS A 338 12.64 11.80 -25.00
CA HIS A 338 12.89 12.50 -23.73
C HIS A 338 12.12 13.83 -23.64
N GLN A 339 12.10 14.62 -24.72
CA GLN A 339 11.32 15.86 -24.78
C GLN A 339 9.81 15.62 -24.75
N LEU A 340 9.33 14.55 -25.38
CA LEU A 340 7.92 14.16 -25.32
C LEU A 340 7.56 13.79 -23.89
N CYS A 341 8.44 13.05 -23.21
CA CYS A 341 8.24 12.72 -21.80
C CYS A 341 8.21 13.98 -20.92
N LYS A 342 9.12 14.92 -21.17
CA LYS A 342 9.13 16.22 -20.49
C LYS A 342 7.88 17.05 -20.79
N TRP A 343 7.46 17.11 -22.05
CA TRP A 343 6.26 17.84 -22.47
C TRP A 343 4.99 17.24 -21.88
N VAL A 344 4.87 15.90 -21.82
CA VAL A 344 3.78 15.21 -21.12
C VAL A 344 3.81 15.62 -19.65
N VAL A 345 4.96 15.57 -18.98
CA VAL A 345 5.08 16.02 -17.58
C VAL A 345 4.63 17.48 -17.41
N ASP A 346 5.10 18.38 -18.28
CA ASP A 346 4.82 19.82 -18.20
C ASP A 346 3.37 20.18 -18.58
N SER A 347 2.75 19.44 -19.51
CA SER A 347 1.39 19.73 -20.02
C SER A 347 0.28 19.15 -19.16
N PHE A 348 0.58 18.07 -18.44
CA PHE A 348 -0.31 17.52 -17.44
C PHE A 348 -0.09 18.15 -16.05
N ALA A 349 0.90 19.04 -15.90
CA ALA A 349 1.10 19.89 -14.73
C ALA A 349 0.71 21.37 -15.01
N PRO A 350 -0.59 21.74 -14.97
CA PRO A 350 -0.88 23.12 -14.60
C PRO A 350 -2.10 23.28 -13.67
N GLU A 351 -1.85 23.94 -12.53
CA GLU A 351 -2.59 25.04 -11.85
C GLU A 351 -4.14 25.14 -11.93
N LYS A 352 -4.87 24.08 -12.25
CA LYS A 352 -6.34 24.05 -12.17
C LYS A 352 -6.79 22.95 -11.24
N GLU A 353 -7.52 23.37 -10.20
CA GLU A 353 -8.33 22.52 -9.33
C GLU A 353 -9.29 21.67 -10.18
N ILE A 354 -8.81 20.52 -10.62
CA ILE A 354 -9.63 19.35 -10.91
C ILE A 354 -9.42 18.48 -9.67
N GLU A 355 -10.47 18.28 -8.87
CA GLU A 355 -10.46 17.67 -7.52
C GLU A 355 -9.79 16.28 -7.42
N ASP A 356 -9.36 15.70 -8.55
CA ASP A 356 -8.73 14.38 -8.64
C ASP A 356 -7.25 14.37 -9.08
N GLN A 357 -6.54 15.51 -9.15
CA GLN A 357 -5.16 15.58 -9.66
C GLN A 357 -4.02 15.05 -8.76
N THR A 358 -4.28 14.53 -7.56
CA THR A 358 -3.19 14.03 -6.67
C THR A 358 -2.42 12.83 -7.23
N TRP A 359 -2.89 12.15 -8.29
CA TRP A 359 -2.21 10.98 -8.86
C TRP A 359 -1.14 11.32 -9.92
N PHE A 360 -1.27 12.47 -10.60
CA PHE A 360 -0.27 13.00 -11.54
C PHE A 360 0.76 13.89 -10.82
N GLU A 361 0.83 13.83 -9.49
CA GLU A 361 1.87 14.54 -8.75
C GLU A 361 3.25 14.17 -9.28
N SER A 362 4.15 15.16 -9.30
CA SER A 362 5.53 15.02 -9.78
C SER A 362 6.19 13.75 -9.27
N LEU A 363 5.90 13.33 -8.03
CA LEU A 363 6.42 12.12 -7.39
C LEU A 363 6.15 10.80 -8.14
N TYR A 364 5.05 10.64 -8.89
CA TYR A 364 4.71 9.35 -9.50
C TYR A 364 5.46 9.11 -10.81
N LEU A 365 5.36 10.06 -11.73
CA LEU A 365 6.12 10.05 -12.98
C LEU A 365 7.62 10.22 -12.73
N ASP A 366 8.01 11.11 -11.81
CA ASP A 366 9.42 11.27 -11.44
C ASP A 366 9.95 9.96 -10.82
N ARG A 367 9.21 9.26 -9.95
CA ARG A 367 9.67 7.92 -9.48
C ARG A 367 9.82 6.90 -10.60
N ARG A 368 8.91 6.86 -11.59
CA ARG A 368 9.04 5.92 -12.73
C ARG A 368 10.22 6.31 -13.64
N ILE A 369 10.39 7.60 -13.92
CA ILE A 369 11.53 8.15 -14.67
C ILE A 369 12.83 7.85 -13.91
N GLN A 370 12.93 8.21 -12.64
CA GLN A 370 14.07 7.94 -11.75
C GLN A 370 14.35 6.44 -11.66
N LYS A 371 13.34 5.58 -11.54
CA LYS A 371 13.52 4.13 -11.55
C LYS A 371 14.14 3.66 -12.87
N VAL A 372 13.61 4.09 -14.01
CA VAL A 372 14.17 3.74 -15.33
C VAL A 372 15.61 4.24 -15.46
N LEU A 373 15.88 5.48 -15.03
CA LEU A 373 17.22 6.07 -15.03
C LEU A 373 18.19 5.31 -14.12
N VAL A 374 17.79 4.94 -12.89
CA VAL A 374 18.60 4.17 -11.92
C VAL A 374 18.87 2.76 -12.42
N ASP A 375 17.83 2.05 -12.90
CA ASP A 375 17.96 0.70 -13.48
C ASP A 375 18.94 0.71 -14.67
N HIS A 376 19.11 1.87 -15.32
CA HIS A 376 19.98 2.09 -16.45
C HIS A 376 21.19 2.97 -16.13
N GLY A 377 21.56 3.17 -14.87
CA GLY A 377 22.76 3.94 -14.49
C GLY A 377 22.91 5.29 -15.20
N LEU A 378 21.79 5.97 -15.46
CA LEU A 378 21.65 7.28 -16.09
C LEU A 378 21.20 8.34 -15.05
N SER A 379 21.39 8.06 -13.75
CA SER A 379 20.98 8.95 -12.65
C SER A 379 21.98 10.09 -12.37
N ASP A 380 23.17 10.00 -12.95
CA ASP A 380 24.25 11.01 -12.92
C ASP A 380 24.35 11.68 -14.30
#